data_AF-Q0Q035-F1
#
_entry.id   AF-Q0Q035-F1
#
_cell.length_a   1.000
_cell.length_b   1.000
_cell.length_c   1.000
_cell.angle_alpha   90.00
_cell.angle_beta   90.00
_cell.angle_gamma   90.00
#
_symmetry.space_group_name_H-M   'P 1'
#
loop_
_entity.id
_entity.type
_entity.pdbx_description
1 polymer ?
#
loop_
_entity_poly.entity_id
_entity_poly.type
_entity_poly.pdbx_seq_one_letter_code
_entity_poly.pdbx_strand_id
1 'polypeptide(L)'
;MQSTLFIFVAAILASVYTQVSLPPGYEKRYPEYYKFSKQARHPRDITWDKNIGNGKVFGTLGQNDDGLFGKAGYKQQFFNDHRGKLEGQAYGTRVLGAAGDSTNFGGRLDWSNKNANAALDVSKQIGGRPNLSATGSGVWNFDKNTRLSAGGSLSTMGRGKPDVGVQAQFQHDF
;
A
#
# COMPACT_ATOMS: atom_id res chain seq x y z
N MET A 1 3.04 9.23 -23.00
CA MET A 1 3.25 8.74 -21.61
C MET A 1 1.96 8.62 -20.79
N GLN A 2 0.89 9.39 -21.07
CA GLN A 2 -0.40 9.21 -20.38
C GLN A 2 -1.18 7.96 -20.82
N SER A 3 -1.08 7.55 -22.09
CA SER A 3 -1.82 6.41 -22.65
C SER A 3 -1.46 5.07 -21.99
N THR A 4 -0.20 4.86 -21.62
CA THR A 4 0.27 3.61 -21.01
C THR A 4 -0.30 3.39 -19.61
N LEU A 5 -0.50 4.47 -18.84
CA LEU A 5 -1.09 4.41 -17.50
C LEU A 5 -2.57 4.05 -17.56
N PHE A 6 -3.32 4.62 -18.52
CA PHE A 6 -4.73 4.29 -18.74
C PHE A 6 -4.92 2.84 -19.20
N ILE A 7 -4.01 2.32 -20.04
CA ILE A 7 -4.04 0.91 -20.47
C ILE A 7 -3.80 -0.03 -19.28
N PHE A 8 -2.88 0.32 -18.37
CA PHE A 8 -2.63 -0.47 -17.16
C PHE A 8 -3.84 -0.48 -16.22
N VAL A 9 -4.46 0.69 -16.00
CA VAL A 9 -5.67 0.79 -15.15
C VAL A 9 -6.84 0.03 -15.78
N ALA A 10 -7.02 0.12 -17.10
CA ALA A 10 -8.05 -0.62 -17.83
C ALA A 10 -7.81 -2.13 -17.82
N ALA A 11 -6.55 -2.58 -17.92
CA ALA A 11 -6.21 -4.01 -17.85
C ALA A 11 -6.48 -4.60 -16.46
N ILE A 12 -6.24 -3.82 -15.40
CA ILE A 12 -6.57 -4.20 -14.01
C ILE A 12 -8.09 -4.28 -13.84
N LEU A 13 -8.86 -3.32 -14.38
CA LEU A 13 -10.32 -3.36 -14.32
C LEU A 13 -10.93 -4.53 -15.13
N ALA A 14 -10.35 -4.86 -16.30
CA ALA A 14 -10.80 -5.98 -17.11
C ALA A 14 -10.54 -7.35 -16.46
N SER A 15 -9.43 -7.49 -15.73
CA SER A 15 -9.11 -8.74 -15.00
C SER A 15 -9.96 -8.93 -13.73
N VAL A 16 -10.59 -7.86 -13.23
CA VAL A 16 -11.61 -7.94 -12.16
C VAL A 16 -12.97 -8.42 -12.68
N TYR A 17 -13.25 -8.28 -13.99
CA TYR A 17 -14.54 -8.65 -14.59
C TYR A 17 -14.58 -10.01 -15.31
N THR A 18 -13.43 -10.69 -15.47
CA THR A 18 -13.42 -12.02 -16.08
C THR A 18 -13.83 -13.10 -15.09
N GLN A 19 -15.13 -13.44 -15.05
CA GLN A 19 -15.55 -14.76 -14.59
C GLN A 19 -14.96 -15.81 -15.54
N VAL A 20 -14.26 -16.80 -15.01
CA VAL A 20 -13.75 -17.94 -15.79
C VAL A 20 -14.96 -18.76 -16.28
N SER A 21 -15.44 -18.47 -17.49
CA SER A 21 -16.40 -19.32 -18.19
C SER A 21 -15.65 -20.53 -18.74
N LEU A 22 -15.82 -21.70 -18.14
CA LEU A 22 -15.33 -22.94 -18.71
C LEU A 22 -16.24 -23.34 -19.90
N PRO A 23 -15.65 -23.70 -21.06
CA PRO A 23 -16.44 -24.16 -22.19
C PRO A 23 -17.27 -25.41 -21.84
N PRO A 24 -18.52 -25.50 -22.31
CA PRO A 24 -19.35 -26.68 -22.07
C PRO A 24 -18.69 -27.94 -22.64
N GLY A 25 -18.50 -28.96 -21.79
CA GLY A 25 -17.92 -30.26 -22.17
C GLY A 25 -16.47 -30.51 -21.74
N TYR A 26 -15.79 -29.52 -21.14
CA TYR A 26 -14.40 -29.67 -20.68
C TYR A 26 -14.25 -30.74 -19.57
N GLU A 27 -15.28 -30.90 -18.73
CA GLU A 27 -15.32 -31.88 -17.63
C GLU A 27 -15.31 -33.33 -18.11
N LYS A 28 -15.84 -33.61 -19.31
CA LYS A 28 -15.86 -34.97 -19.88
C LYS A 28 -14.55 -35.36 -20.55
N ARG A 29 -13.73 -34.39 -20.97
CA ARG A 29 -12.51 -34.64 -21.76
C ARG A 29 -11.31 -35.00 -20.89
N TYR A 30 -11.29 -34.58 -19.62
CA TYR A 30 -10.18 -34.82 -18.70
C TYR A 30 -10.66 -35.22 -17.29
N PRO A 31 -11.23 -36.43 -17.11
CA PRO A 31 -11.82 -36.87 -15.84
C PRO A 31 -10.79 -37.00 -14.70
N GLU A 32 -9.51 -37.26 -15.03
CA GLU A 32 -8.42 -37.42 -14.08
C GLU A 32 -7.86 -36.08 -13.54
N TYR A 33 -7.98 -34.99 -14.31
CA TYR A 33 -7.54 -33.65 -13.88
C TYR A 33 -8.42 -33.08 -12.75
N TYR A 34 -9.62 -33.62 -12.59
CA TYR A 34 -10.62 -33.19 -11.59
C TYR A 34 -10.43 -33.82 -10.21
N LYS A 35 -9.51 -34.78 -10.04
CA LYS A 35 -9.28 -35.41 -8.73
C LYS A 35 -8.50 -34.52 -7.75
N PHE A 36 -7.84 -33.46 -8.23
CA PHE A 36 -7.14 -32.48 -7.39
C PHE A 36 -7.90 -31.15 -7.19
N SER A 37 -9.15 -31.03 -7.67
CA SER A 37 -9.95 -29.80 -7.52
C SER A 37 -10.99 -29.86 -6.38
N LYS A 38 -11.15 -31.01 -5.71
CA LYS A 38 -12.13 -31.22 -4.62
C LYS A 38 -11.65 -30.83 -3.21
N GLN A 39 -10.37 -30.50 -3.04
CA GLN A 39 -10.01 -29.56 -1.97
C GLN A 39 -10.39 -28.20 -2.53
N ALA A 40 -11.56 -27.69 -2.14
CA ALA A 40 -12.05 -26.37 -2.51
C ALA A 40 -10.86 -25.40 -2.54
N ARG A 41 -10.45 -24.98 -3.75
CA ARG A 41 -9.48 -23.89 -3.87
C ARG A 41 -10.18 -22.71 -3.23
N HIS A 42 -9.83 -22.44 -1.97
CA HIS A 42 -10.18 -21.20 -1.32
C HIS A 42 -9.73 -20.09 -2.27
N PRO A 43 -10.50 -18.98 -2.42
CA PRO A 43 -10.06 -17.84 -3.20
C PRO A 43 -8.63 -17.49 -2.76
N ARG A 44 -7.63 -17.79 -3.61
CA ARG A 44 -6.24 -17.52 -3.25
C ARG A 44 -6.01 -16.06 -3.56
N ASP A 45 -5.60 -15.31 -2.56
CA ASP A 45 -5.08 -13.97 -2.71
C ASP A 45 -4.02 -13.94 -3.84
N ILE A 46 -4.29 -13.16 -4.87
CA ILE A 46 -3.36 -12.92 -5.96
C ILE A 46 -2.45 -11.77 -5.52
N THR A 47 -1.21 -12.10 -5.17
CA THR A 47 -0.18 -11.11 -4.83
C THR A 47 0.79 -10.93 -5.98
N TRP A 48 1.11 -9.69 -6.30
CA TRP A 48 2.15 -9.34 -7.24
C TRP A 48 3.19 -8.44 -6.58
N ASP A 49 4.44 -8.65 -6.96
CA ASP A 49 5.58 -7.91 -6.49
C ASP A 49 6.60 -7.90 -7.64
N LYS A 50 6.80 -6.74 -8.27
CA LYS A 50 7.62 -6.63 -9.47
C LYS A 50 8.42 -5.33 -9.48
N ASN A 51 9.73 -5.48 -9.65
CA ASN A 51 10.62 -4.35 -9.89
C ASN A 51 10.38 -3.77 -11.29
N ILE A 52 10.34 -2.44 -11.39
CA ILE A 52 10.19 -1.68 -12.63
C ILE A 52 11.20 -0.53 -12.58
N GLY A 53 12.32 -0.66 -13.29
CA GLY A 53 13.41 0.32 -13.26
C GLY A 53 13.93 0.55 -11.84
N ASN A 54 13.98 1.81 -11.41
CA ASN A 54 14.37 2.22 -10.06
C ASN A 54 13.21 2.15 -9.04
N GLY A 55 12.15 1.42 -9.37
CA GLY A 55 10.96 1.29 -8.55
C GLY A 55 10.41 -0.12 -8.49
N LYS A 56 9.27 -0.28 -7.82
CA LYS A 56 8.61 -1.55 -7.57
C LYS A 56 7.11 -1.35 -7.48
N VAL A 57 6.36 -2.13 -8.25
CA VAL A 57 4.91 -2.24 -8.14
C VAL A 57 4.58 -3.47 -7.31
N PHE A 58 3.69 -3.32 -6.34
CA PHE A 58 3.28 -4.41 -5.47
C PHE A 58 1.79 -4.31 -5.20
N GLY A 59 1.18 -5.43 -4.80
CA GLY A 59 -0.23 -5.45 -4.44
C GLY A 59 -0.75 -6.86 -4.19
N THR A 60 -1.96 -6.92 -3.66
CA THR A 60 -2.68 -8.15 -3.41
C THR A 60 -4.16 -7.91 -3.71
N LEU A 61 -4.80 -8.84 -4.40
CA LEU A 61 -6.24 -8.90 -4.55
C LEU A 61 -6.73 -10.22 -3.94
N GLY A 62 -7.68 -10.16 -3.04
CA GLY A 62 -8.11 -11.30 -2.24
C GLY A 62 -9.57 -11.21 -1.86
N GLN A 63 -10.11 -12.31 -1.36
CA GLN A 63 -11.48 -12.42 -0.90
C GLN A 63 -11.51 -13.31 0.33
N ASN A 64 -12.28 -12.91 1.34
CA ASN A 64 -12.61 -13.72 2.51
C ASN A 64 -14.13 -13.78 2.69
N ASP A 65 -14.57 -14.44 3.77
CA ASP A 65 -16.00 -14.61 4.10
C ASP A 65 -16.71 -13.26 4.33
N ASP A 66 -15.97 -12.21 4.66
CA ASP A 66 -16.49 -10.88 4.97
C ASP A 66 -16.52 -9.92 3.76
N GLY A 67 -15.80 -10.24 2.67
CA GLY A 67 -15.74 -9.37 1.50
C GLY A 67 -14.56 -9.56 0.53
N LEU A 68 -14.51 -8.69 -0.48
CA LEU A 68 -13.42 -8.56 -1.44
C LEU A 68 -12.48 -7.43 -0.98
N PHE A 69 -11.17 -7.67 -1.01
CA PHE A 69 -10.18 -6.63 -0.74
C PHE A 69 -9.09 -6.57 -1.80
N GLY A 70 -8.62 -5.36 -2.06
CA GLY A 70 -7.51 -5.08 -2.94
C GLY A 70 -6.57 -4.09 -2.29
N LYS A 71 -5.27 -4.32 -2.41
CA LYS A 71 -4.22 -3.35 -2.09
C LYS A 71 -3.23 -3.27 -3.24
N ALA A 72 -2.79 -2.08 -3.57
CA ALA A 72 -1.77 -1.86 -4.59
C ALA A 72 -0.92 -0.67 -4.20
N GLY A 73 0.33 -0.66 -4.66
CA GLY A 73 1.19 0.48 -4.51
C GLY A 73 2.37 0.45 -5.46
N TYR A 74 3.01 1.59 -5.55
CA TYR A 74 4.21 1.82 -6.31
C TYR A 74 5.23 2.52 -5.43
N LYS A 75 6.42 1.95 -5.34
CA LYS A 75 7.57 2.54 -4.67
C LYS A 75 8.59 2.95 -5.72
N GLN A 76 9.19 4.12 -5.56
CA GLN A 76 10.25 4.62 -6.44
C GLN A 76 11.40 5.17 -5.61
N GLN A 77 12.62 4.76 -5.93
CA GLN A 77 13.82 5.39 -5.44
C GLN A 77 14.19 6.54 -6.39
N PHE A 78 14.19 7.77 -5.88
CA PHE A 78 14.55 8.95 -6.67
C PHE A 78 16.06 9.11 -6.78
N PHE A 79 16.77 8.95 -5.66
CA PHE A 79 18.22 8.92 -5.63
C PHE A 79 18.73 8.05 -4.48
N ASN A 80 19.94 7.56 -4.66
CA ASN A 80 20.74 6.90 -3.64
C ASN A 80 22.20 7.24 -3.94
N ASP A 81 22.65 8.38 -3.44
CA ASP A 81 23.97 8.92 -3.69
C ASP A 81 24.60 9.47 -2.40
N HIS A 82 25.70 10.21 -2.52
CA HIS A 82 26.42 10.79 -1.39
C HIS A 82 25.57 11.74 -0.52
N ARG A 83 24.44 12.26 -1.03
CA ARG A 83 23.49 13.09 -0.29
C ARG A 83 22.54 12.28 0.58
N GLY A 84 22.47 10.96 0.36
CA GLY A 84 21.58 10.03 1.04
C GLY A 84 20.69 9.24 0.07
N LYS A 85 19.62 8.67 0.61
CA LYS A 85 18.61 7.87 -0.10
C LYS A 85 17.24 8.53 0.05
N LEU A 86 16.58 8.81 -1.07
CA LEU A 86 15.20 9.31 -1.11
C LEU A 86 14.30 8.31 -1.84
N GLU A 87 13.27 7.84 -1.14
CA GLU A 87 12.27 6.92 -1.67
C GLU A 87 10.87 7.51 -1.51
N GLY A 88 10.09 7.47 -2.58
CA GLY A 88 8.66 7.77 -2.55
C GLY A 88 7.84 6.49 -2.70
N GLN A 89 6.66 6.47 -2.11
CA GLN A 89 5.69 5.41 -2.26
C GLN A 89 4.30 6.03 -2.42
N ALA A 90 3.50 5.51 -3.33
CA ALA A 90 2.07 5.72 -3.38
C ALA A 90 1.39 4.37 -3.16
N TYR A 91 0.33 4.33 -2.38
CA TYR A 91 -0.39 3.11 -2.06
C TYR A 91 -1.88 3.36 -1.95
N GLY A 92 -2.66 2.30 -2.13
CA GLY A 92 -4.09 2.32 -1.92
C GLY A 92 -4.64 0.95 -1.59
N THR A 93 -5.73 0.94 -0.84
CA THR A 93 -6.51 -0.24 -0.51
C THR A 93 -7.98 0.05 -0.78
N ARG A 94 -8.72 -1.00 -1.13
CA ARG A 94 -10.17 -1.00 -1.23
C ARG A 94 -10.69 -2.28 -0.62
N VAL A 95 -11.69 -2.16 0.25
CA VAL A 95 -12.41 -3.29 0.84
C VAL A 95 -13.88 -3.11 0.50
N LEU A 96 -14.50 -4.15 -0.03
CA LEU A 96 -15.92 -4.27 -0.31
C LEU A 96 -16.46 -5.37 0.59
N GLY A 97 -17.29 -5.02 1.57
CA GLY A 97 -17.77 -5.99 2.56
C GLY A 97 -19.18 -5.67 3.03
N ALA A 98 -19.84 -6.67 3.61
CA ALA A 98 -21.23 -6.54 4.06
C ALA A 98 -21.43 -5.44 5.13
N ALA A 99 -20.39 -5.14 5.92
CA ALA A 99 -20.38 -4.09 6.93
C ALA A 99 -20.07 -2.68 6.38
N GLY A 100 -19.85 -2.55 5.07
CA GLY A 100 -19.61 -1.28 4.37
C GLY A 100 -18.27 -1.23 3.64
N ASP A 101 -18.25 -0.46 2.56
CA ASP A 101 -17.06 -0.28 1.73
C ASP A 101 -16.09 0.72 2.36
N SER A 102 -14.79 0.44 2.26
CA SER A 102 -13.74 1.40 2.60
C SER A 102 -12.67 1.45 1.53
N THR A 103 -12.07 2.61 1.36
CA THR A 103 -10.97 2.90 0.45
C THR A 103 -9.97 3.76 1.21
N ASN A 104 -8.72 3.33 1.28
CA ASN A 104 -7.64 4.14 1.82
C ASN A 104 -6.63 4.39 0.70
N PHE A 105 -6.09 5.59 0.59
CA PHE A 105 -4.98 5.87 -0.31
C PHE A 105 -4.06 6.89 0.30
N GLY A 106 -2.78 6.78 0.00
CA GLY A 106 -1.78 7.65 0.57
C GLY A 106 -0.48 7.64 -0.20
N GLY A 107 0.40 8.52 0.24
CA GLY A 107 1.74 8.65 -0.25
C GLY A 107 2.71 8.88 0.90
N ARG A 108 3.85 8.22 0.82
CA ARG A 108 4.94 8.33 1.78
C ARG A 108 6.23 8.73 1.08
N LEU A 109 6.98 9.62 1.71
CA LEU A 109 8.33 10.01 1.30
C LEU A 109 9.27 9.73 2.45
N ASP A 110 10.29 8.91 2.22
CA ASP A 110 11.32 8.59 3.18
C ASP A 110 12.67 9.08 2.66
N TRP A 111 13.32 9.95 3.43
CA TRP A 111 14.68 10.39 3.21
C TRP A 111 15.58 9.88 4.34
N SER A 112 16.78 9.42 3.99
CA SER A 112 17.76 8.98 4.97
C SER A 112 19.18 9.26 4.49
N ASN A 113 20.07 9.58 5.41
CA ASN A 113 21.51 9.62 5.18
C ASN A 113 22.23 9.00 6.38
N LYS A 114 23.56 9.13 6.46
CA LYS A 114 24.36 8.53 7.55
C LYS A 114 24.04 9.07 8.94
N ASN A 115 23.50 10.28 9.05
CA ASN A 115 23.33 11.00 10.29
C ASN A 115 21.88 11.42 10.55
N ALA A 116 20.98 11.30 9.59
CA ALA A 116 19.62 11.80 9.71
C ALA A 116 18.63 11.04 8.84
N ASN A 117 17.42 10.87 9.34
CA ASN A 117 16.30 10.28 8.64
C ASN A 117 15.09 11.21 8.76
N ALA A 118 14.32 11.35 7.70
CA ALA A 118 13.05 12.07 7.72
C ALA A 118 12.00 11.28 6.95
N ALA A 119 10.77 11.28 7.45
CA ALA A 119 9.64 10.64 6.80
C ALA A 119 8.44 11.58 6.78
N LEU A 120 7.69 11.56 5.69
CA LEU A 120 6.42 12.25 5.55
C LEU A 120 5.41 11.28 4.94
N ASP A 121 4.27 11.06 5.59
CA ASP A 121 3.20 10.19 5.12
C ASP A 121 1.87 10.95 5.14
N VAL A 122 1.15 10.93 4.03
CA VAL A 122 -0.17 11.54 3.90
C VAL A 122 -1.13 10.49 3.36
N SER A 123 -2.22 10.25 4.07
CA SER A 123 -3.21 9.24 3.69
C SER A 123 -4.63 9.70 3.96
N LYS A 124 -5.56 9.21 3.15
CA LYS A 124 -6.98 9.54 3.20
C LYS A 124 -7.81 8.26 3.13
N GLN A 125 -8.70 8.11 4.09
CA GLN A 125 -9.73 7.08 4.10
C GLN A 125 -11.08 7.64 3.67
N ILE A 126 -11.76 6.92 2.79
CA ILE A 126 -13.10 7.18 2.27
C ILE A 126 -13.92 5.90 2.46
N GLY A 127 -15.16 6.01 2.92
CA GLY A 127 -15.97 4.85 3.30
C GLY A 127 -15.88 4.58 4.80
N GLY A 128 -17.03 4.65 5.47
CA GLY A 128 -17.11 4.94 6.91
C GLY A 128 -17.00 6.44 7.20
N ARG A 129 -16.34 6.82 8.32
CA ARG A 129 -16.04 8.22 8.64
C ARG A 129 -14.80 8.68 7.85
N PRO A 130 -14.91 9.67 6.95
CA PRO A 130 -13.75 10.15 6.20
C PRO A 130 -12.66 10.64 7.15
N ASN A 131 -11.42 10.22 6.91
CA ASN A 131 -10.27 10.67 7.68
C ASN A 131 -9.14 11.09 6.72
N LEU A 132 -8.48 12.20 7.03
CA LEU A 132 -7.24 12.61 6.38
C LEU A 132 -6.18 12.65 7.47
N SER A 133 -5.09 11.92 7.29
CA SER A 133 -3.94 11.91 8.19
C SER A 133 -2.69 12.37 7.44
N ALA A 134 -1.90 13.21 8.11
CA ALA A 134 -0.55 13.58 7.70
C ALA A 134 0.38 13.37 8.88
N THR A 135 1.50 12.68 8.68
CA THR A 135 2.51 12.46 9.72
C THR A 135 3.87 12.83 9.15
N GLY A 136 4.66 13.54 9.95
CA GLY A 136 6.03 13.92 9.63
C GLY A 136 6.93 13.55 10.79
N SER A 137 8.09 12.96 10.52
CA SER A 137 9.09 12.67 11.56
C SER A 137 10.50 12.89 11.04
N GLY A 138 11.39 13.22 11.96
CA GLY A 138 12.80 13.48 11.73
C GLY A 138 13.63 12.91 12.87
N VAL A 139 14.78 12.35 12.53
CA VAL A 139 15.77 11.82 13.46
C VAL A 139 17.12 12.36 13.03
N TRP A 140 17.91 12.87 13.98
CA TRP A 140 19.27 13.34 13.79
C TRP A 140 20.17 12.69 14.83
N ASN A 141 21.19 11.99 14.35
CA ASN A 141 22.26 11.39 15.13
C ASN A 141 23.45 12.36 15.09
N PHE A 142 23.71 13.00 16.22
CA PHE A 142 24.83 13.94 16.35
C PHE A 142 26.16 13.18 16.51
N ASP A 143 26.13 12.08 17.26
CA ASP A 143 27.25 11.18 17.45
C ASP A 143 26.72 9.74 17.62
N LYS A 144 27.56 8.81 18.10
CA LYS A 144 27.19 7.39 18.29
C LYS A 144 26.23 7.15 19.46
N ASN A 145 26.13 8.12 20.36
CA ASN A 145 25.47 8.03 21.65
C ASN A 145 24.31 9.03 21.77
N THR A 146 24.27 10.06 20.92
CA THR A 146 23.36 11.19 21.00
C THR A 146 22.42 11.23 19.80
N ARG A 147 21.12 11.11 20.09
CA ARG A 147 20.04 11.13 19.10
C ARG A 147 18.97 12.14 19.49
N LEU A 148 18.60 12.99 18.54
CA LEU A 148 17.39 13.82 18.61
C LEU A 148 16.37 13.27 17.63
N SER A 149 15.11 13.21 18.05
CA SER A 149 13.99 12.91 17.17
C SER A 149 12.86 13.89 17.42
N ALA A 150 12.18 14.28 16.35
CA ALA A 150 11.01 15.14 16.40
C ALA A 150 9.99 14.64 15.38
N GLY A 151 8.71 14.87 15.65
CA GLY A 151 7.67 14.52 14.71
C GLY A 151 6.35 15.18 15.06
N GLY A 152 5.43 15.13 14.11
CA GLY A 152 4.08 15.60 14.27
C GLY A 152 3.11 14.76 13.48
N SER A 153 1.87 14.78 13.92
CA SER A 153 0.73 14.15 13.25
C SER A 153 -0.42 15.13 13.20
N LEU A 154 -1.16 15.10 12.11
CA LEU A 154 -2.41 15.80 11.91
C LEU A 154 -3.42 14.77 11.43
N SER A 155 -4.57 14.66 12.08
CA SER A 155 -5.67 13.81 11.59
C SER A 155 -7.01 14.52 11.69
N THR A 156 -7.83 14.45 10.66
CA THR A 156 -9.19 15.02 10.66
C THR A 156 -10.22 13.89 10.56
N MET A 157 -10.80 13.46 11.68
CA MET A 157 -11.92 12.53 11.64
C MET A 157 -13.24 13.27 11.35
N GLY A 158 -13.73 13.19 10.11
CA GLY A 158 -15.02 13.76 9.72
C GLY A 158 -15.09 15.30 9.75
N ARG A 159 -16.21 15.86 10.24
CA ARG A 159 -16.48 17.31 10.33
C ARG A 159 -15.93 17.96 11.62
N GLY A 160 -15.12 17.24 12.40
CA GLY A 160 -14.57 17.72 13.67
C GLY A 160 -13.36 18.65 13.49
N LYS A 161 -12.89 19.22 14.61
CA LYS A 161 -11.59 19.90 14.65
C LYS A 161 -10.47 18.87 14.38
N PRO A 162 -9.38 19.26 13.70
CA PRO A 162 -8.23 18.39 13.52
C PRO A 162 -7.59 18.02 14.86
N ASP A 163 -7.21 16.76 14.99
CA ASP A 163 -6.31 16.28 16.05
C ASP A 163 -4.87 16.51 15.62
N VAL A 164 -4.11 17.22 16.45
CA VAL A 164 -2.72 17.57 16.19
C VAL A 164 -1.87 16.96 17.31
N GLY A 165 -0.88 16.17 16.93
CA GLY A 165 0.13 15.60 17.82
C GLY A 165 1.51 16.16 17.48
N VAL A 166 2.31 16.44 18.50
CA VAL A 166 3.72 16.82 18.36
C VAL A 166 4.51 16.01 19.38
N GLN A 167 5.64 15.45 18.94
CA GLN A 167 6.55 14.72 19.81
C GLN A 167 7.99 15.16 19.54
N ALA A 168 8.79 15.25 20.59
CA ALA A 168 10.23 15.44 20.51
C ALA A 168 10.90 14.62 21.60
N GLN A 169 12.02 13.98 21.27
CA GLN A 169 12.78 13.16 22.19
C GLN A 169 14.27 13.37 21.95
N PHE A 170 15.00 13.62 23.03
CA PHE A 170 16.45 13.63 23.06
C PHE A 170 16.91 12.43 23.88
N GLN A 171 17.81 11.63 23.31
CA GLN A 171 18.39 10.44 23.94
C GLN A 171 19.92 10.55 23.90
N HIS A 172 20.55 10.26 25.04
CA HIS A 172 22.00 10.17 25.17
C HIS A 172 22.35 8.90 25.94
N ASP A 173 23.12 8.00 25.33
CA ASP A 173 23.60 6.75 25.93
C ASP A 173 25.01 6.96 26.49
N PHE A 174 25.19 6.78 27.81
CA PHE A 174 26.48 7.01 28.52
C PHE A 174 27.44 5.82 28.41
#